data_AF-A0A2V8S6A9-F1
#
_entry.id   AF-A0A2V8S6A9-F1
#
_cell.length_a   1.000
_cell.length_b   1.000
_cell.length_c   1.000
_cell.angle_alpha   90.00
_cell.angle_beta   90.00
_cell.angle_gamma   90.00
#
_symmetry.space_group_name_H-M   'P 1'
#
loop_
_entity.id
_entity.type
_entity.pdbx_description
1 polymer ?
#
loop_
_entity_poly.entity_id
_entity_poly.type
_entity_poly.pdbx_seq_one_letter_code
_entity_poly.pdbx_strand_id
1 'polypeptide(L)'
;ETAHHTSLYNVSVEEFEADVLRGEQTVSKLAAEHGERLRYFSYPYLNTGSNAEAKAAVEKFLVGRGYQIHPVTIDNMDWLFSKAYIEALRRDDDVAAARIRAEYVPYMERMFEFYENYSREVVGREIPQVLMLTAGALSADSFDDLAAMLKRRGYTFVTLDEATADEAYSLPDNYTGQRGDSWLARWAVTKGLQYRDTEEVNLPNSMQQYLADLQKSWKAKGEGKK
;
A
#
# COMPACT_ATOMS: atom_id res chain seq x y z
N GLU A 1 6.67 -7.14 -5.98
CA GLU A 1 6.16 -8.06 -4.96
C GLU A 1 6.97 -9.34 -4.96
N THR A 2 7.03 -10.01 -3.81
CA THR A 2 7.67 -11.31 -3.63
C THR A 2 6.68 -12.44 -3.90
N ALA A 3 7.15 -13.68 -4.09
CA ALA A 3 6.26 -14.80 -4.40
C ALA A 3 5.26 -15.14 -3.28
N HIS A 4 5.63 -14.96 -2.01
CA HIS A 4 4.80 -15.34 -0.87
C HIS A 4 4.32 -14.16 -0.04
N HIS A 5 4.41 -12.93 -0.59
CA HIS A 5 4.11 -11.70 0.14
C HIS A 5 4.95 -11.60 1.43
N THR A 6 6.21 -12.02 1.33
CA THR A 6 7.20 -12.09 2.41
C THR A 6 7.58 -10.71 2.90
N SER A 7 7.41 -10.45 4.19
CA SER A 7 7.87 -9.20 4.82
C SER A 7 9.38 -9.23 5.06
N LEU A 8 10.12 -8.24 4.56
CA LEU A 8 11.55 -8.07 4.84
C LEU A 8 11.86 -7.82 6.33
N TYR A 9 10.84 -7.54 7.16
CA TYR A 9 11.05 -7.39 8.60
C TYR A 9 11.16 -8.73 9.32
N ASN A 10 10.72 -9.81 8.68
CA ASN A 10 10.55 -11.13 9.32
C ASN A 10 11.56 -12.18 8.85
N VAL A 11 12.36 -11.87 7.84
CA VAL A 11 13.28 -12.80 7.18
C VAL A 11 14.65 -12.16 6.96
N SER A 12 15.66 -12.96 6.64
CA SER A 12 16.97 -12.42 6.24
C SER A 12 16.91 -11.74 4.87
N VAL A 13 17.93 -10.94 4.54
CA VAL A 13 18.07 -10.32 3.21
C VAL A 13 18.09 -11.40 2.13
N GLU A 14 18.86 -12.47 2.34
CA GLU A 14 19.01 -13.58 1.40
C GLU A 14 17.69 -14.33 1.17
N GLU A 15 16.91 -14.55 2.24
CA GLU A 15 15.59 -15.18 2.15
C GLU A 15 14.61 -14.31 1.36
N PHE A 16 14.63 -12.99 1.59
CA PHE A 16 13.80 -12.04 0.85
C PHE A 16 14.20 -11.99 -0.63
N GLU A 17 15.49 -11.84 -0.95
CA GLU A 17 16.00 -11.83 -2.33
C GLU A 17 15.61 -13.12 -3.07
N ALA A 18 15.72 -14.28 -2.42
CA ALA A 18 15.30 -15.55 -3.01
C ALA A 18 13.79 -15.58 -3.30
N ASP A 19 12.97 -14.92 -2.48
CA ASP A 19 11.52 -14.83 -2.71
C ASP A 19 11.13 -13.80 -3.79
N VAL A 20 11.92 -12.73 -3.95
CA VAL A 20 11.83 -11.82 -5.10
C VAL A 20 12.08 -12.58 -6.40
N LEU A 21 13.17 -13.37 -6.47
CA LEU A 21 13.53 -14.13 -7.66
C LEU A 21 12.47 -15.17 -8.03
N ARG A 22 11.87 -15.82 -7.04
CA ARG A 22 10.74 -16.75 -7.26
C ARG A 22 9.54 -16.05 -7.89
N GLY A 23 9.20 -14.84 -7.41
CA GLY A 23 8.10 -14.06 -7.98
C GLY A 23 8.40 -13.61 -9.41
N GLU A 24 9.61 -13.13 -9.64
CA GLU A 24 10.07 -12.67 -10.95
C GLU A 24 9.99 -13.77 -12.02
N GLN A 25 10.35 -15.02 -11.70
CA GLN A 25 10.37 -16.13 -12.67
C GLN A 25 9.04 -16.36 -13.37
N THR A 26 7.92 -16.14 -12.68
CA THR A 26 6.58 -16.32 -13.26
C THR A 26 6.12 -15.04 -13.95
N VAL A 27 6.23 -13.90 -13.25
CA VAL A 27 5.67 -12.62 -13.73
C VAL A 27 6.43 -12.09 -14.95
N SER A 28 7.76 -12.26 -15.01
CA SER A 28 8.56 -11.82 -16.16
C SER A 28 8.21 -12.55 -17.45
N LYS A 29 7.86 -13.84 -17.37
CA LYS A 29 7.42 -14.63 -18.53
C LYS A 29 6.08 -14.12 -19.06
N LEU A 30 5.11 -13.92 -18.16
CA LEU A 30 3.80 -13.37 -18.52
C LEU A 30 3.93 -11.96 -19.12
N ALA A 31 4.77 -11.10 -18.53
CA ALA A 31 5.03 -9.77 -19.10
C ALA A 31 5.62 -9.88 -20.52
N ALA A 32 6.60 -10.77 -20.72
CA ALA A 32 7.24 -10.96 -22.03
C ALA A 32 6.28 -11.49 -23.10
N GLU A 33 5.32 -12.35 -22.74
CA GLU A 33 4.26 -12.83 -23.65
C GLU A 33 3.39 -11.68 -24.18
N HIS A 34 3.28 -10.58 -23.42
CA HIS A 34 2.58 -9.36 -23.81
C HIS A 34 3.51 -8.27 -24.36
N GLY A 35 4.79 -8.58 -24.61
CA GLY A 35 5.77 -7.59 -25.10
C GLY A 35 6.17 -6.54 -24.07
N GLU A 36 5.88 -6.79 -22.79
CA GLU A 36 6.23 -5.93 -21.67
C GLU A 36 7.46 -6.45 -20.92
N ARG A 37 8.02 -5.58 -20.08
CA ARG A 37 9.09 -5.94 -19.14
C ARG A 37 8.64 -5.62 -17.73
N LEU A 38 9.05 -6.43 -16.77
CA LEU A 38 8.82 -6.15 -15.36
C LEU A 38 9.73 -4.98 -14.93
N ARG A 39 9.12 -3.89 -14.45
CA ARG A 39 9.81 -2.63 -14.15
C ARG A 39 9.77 -2.24 -12.69
N TYR A 40 8.64 -2.48 -12.02
CA TYR A 40 8.42 -1.97 -10.67
C TYR A 40 8.41 -3.09 -9.63
N PHE A 41 8.97 -2.78 -8.47
CA PHE A 41 8.88 -3.63 -7.29
C PHE A 41 8.11 -2.91 -6.18
N SER A 42 6.95 -3.46 -5.84
CA SER A 42 6.22 -3.11 -4.62
C SER A 42 6.64 -4.05 -3.49
N TYR A 43 6.90 -3.48 -2.31
CA TYR A 43 7.28 -4.22 -1.09
C TYR A 43 6.03 -4.72 -0.37
N PRO A 44 5.98 -6.01 0.02
CA PRO A 44 4.93 -6.52 0.89
C PRO A 44 4.80 -5.68 2.17
N TYR A 45 3.59 -5.23 2.47
CA TYR A 45 3.27 -4.40 3.65
C TYR A 45 4.06 -3.08 3.73
N LEU A 46 4.62 -2.60 2.62
CA LEU A 46 5.53 -1.45 2.57
C LEU A 46 6.79 -1.60 3.46
N ASN A 47 7.09 -2.82 3.91
CA ASN A 47 8.21 -3.14 4.81
C ASN A 47 9.53 -3.21 4.02
N THR A 48 10.34 -2.15 4.02
CA THR A 48 11.57 -2.09 3.20
C THR A 48 12.86 -2.49 3.93
N GLY A 49 12.78 -3.15 5.08
CA GLY A 49 13.93 -3.46 5.94
C GLY A 49 13.80 -2.96 7.37
N SER A 50 14.11 -3.84 8.32
CA SER A 50 14.05 -3.57 9.77
C SER A 50 15.16 -2.66 10.27
N ASN A 51 16.19 -2.42 9.45
CA ASN A 51 17.30 -1.49 9.70
C ASN A 51 17.84 -0.94 8.38
N ALA A 52 18.76 0.03 8.47
CA ALA A 52 19.30 0.75 7.32
C ALA A 52 20.15 -0.18 6.43
N GLU A 53 20.88 -1.12 7.03
CA GLU A 53 21.75 -2.05 6.32
C GLU A 53 20.94 -3.02 5.45
N ALA A 54 19.89 -3.64 6.01
CA ALA A 54 19.01 -4.55 5.28
C ALA A 54 18.25 -3.82 4.16
N LYS A 55 17.78 -2.60 4.42
CA LYS A 55 17.15 -1.75 3.41
C LYS A 55 18.09 -1.48 2.25
N ALA A 56 19.29 -0.95 2.54
CA ALA A 56 20.26 -0.61 1.51
C ALA A 56 20.71 -1.83 0.69
N ALA A 57 20.86 -2.99 1.34
CA ALA A 57 21.21 -4.24 0.66
C ALA A 57 20.14 -4.65 -0.36
N VAL A 58 18.87 -4.69 0.06
CA VAL A 58 17.76 -5.09 -0.82
C VAL A 58 17.49 -4.05 -1.91
N GLU A 59 17.57 -2.76 -1.61
CA GLU A 59 17.41 -1.71 -2.64
C GLU A 59 18.50 -1.82 -3.70
N LYS A 60 19.77 -2.04 -3.30
CA LYS A 60 20.88 -2.29 -4.23
C LYS A 60 20.63 -3.52 -5.09
N PHE A 61 20.15 -4.61 -4.49
CA PHE A 61 19.77 -5.82 -5.21
C PHE A 61 18.68 -5.53 -6.25
N LEU A 62 17.58 -4.88 -5.87
CA LEU A 62 16.46 -4.56 -6.76
C LEU A 62 16.89 -3.66 -7.93
N VAL A 63 17.65 -2.59 -7.64
CA VAL A 63 18.19 -1.69 -8.68
C VAL A 63 19.14 -2.44 -9.62
N GLY A 64 20.00 -3.31 -9.09
CA GLY A 64 20.89 -4.14 -9.88
C GLY A 64 20.16 -5.08 -10.85
N ARG A 65 18.89 -5.40 -10.57
CA ARG A 65 18.01 -6.17 -11.47
C ARG A 65 17.18 -5.30 -12.42
N GLY A 66 17.31 -3.98 -12.34
CA GLY A 66 16.57 -3.03 -13.17
C GLY A 66 15.18 -2.72 -12.66
N TYR A 67 14.85 -3.04 -11.40
CA TYR A 67 13.62 -2.59 -10.77
C TYR A 67 13.69 -1.13 -10.35
N GLN A 68 12.57 -0.45 -10.49
CA GLN A 68 12.24 0.79 -9.80
C GLN A 68 11.31 0.46 -8.63
N ILE A 69 11.54 1.07 -7.47
CA ILE A 69 10.66 0.86 -6.32
C ILE A 69 9.33 1.56 -6.61
N HIS A 70 8.21 0.88 -6.32
CA HIS A 70 6.87 1.44 -6.39
C HIS A 70 6.57 2.24 -5.10
N PRO A 71 6.55 3.58 -5.13
CA PRO A 71 6.49 4.40 -3.93
C PRO A 71 5.04 4.80 -3.62
N VAL A 72 4.37 4.07 -2.73
CA VAL A 72 3.00 4.37 -2.31
C VAL A 72 2.98 5.64 -1.48
N THR A 73 2.20 6.65 -1.88
CA THR A 73 2.05 7.90 -1.12
C THR A 73 0.68 8.05 -0.47
N ILE A 74 -0.33 7.33 -0.96
CA ILE A 74 -1.63 7.17 -0.28
C ILE A 74 -1.75 5.71 0.15
N ASP A 75 -1.43 5.47 1.42
CA ASP A 75 -1.62 4.18 2.09
C ASP A 75 -2.98 4.17 2.81
N ASN A 76 -3.62 3.01 2.92
CA ASN A 76 -4.95 2.89 3.46
C ASN A 76 -5.28 1.45 3.85
N MET A 77 -6.42 1.27 4.51
CA MET A 77 -6.90 -0.01 5.01
C MET A 77 -7.92 -0.65 4.08
N ASP A 78 -7.88 -0.44 2.77
CA ASP A 78 -8.84 -1.06 1.85
C ASP A 78 -8.82 -2.59 1.89
N TRP A 79 -7.68 -3.19 2.25
CA TRP A 79 -7.57 -4.63 2.48
C TRP A 79 -8.55 -5.10 3.57
N LEU A 80 -8.79 -4.28 4.59
CA LEU A 80 -9.72 -4.58 5.68
C LEU A 80 -11.17 -4.58 5.16
N PHE A 81 -11.52 -3.57 4.36
CA PHE A 81 -12.83 -3.51 3.71
C PHE A 81 -13.00 -4.67 2.72
N SER A 82 -12.00 -4.97 1.91
CA SER A 82 -11.99 -6.07 0.94
C SER A 82 -12.20 -7.42 1.63
N LYS A 83 -11.53 -7.63 2.76
CA LYS A 83 -11.69 -8.83 3.60
C LYS A 83 -13.09 -8.92 4.22
N ALA A 84 -13.60 -7.83 4.78
CA ALA A 84 -14.96 -7.79 5.34
C ALA A 84 -16.00 -8.07 4.25
N TYR A 85 -15.81 -7.48 3.07
CA TYR A 85 -16.71 -7.59 1.94
C TYR A 85 -16.78 -9.03 1.41
N ILE A 86 -15.63 -9.66 1.14
CA ILE A 86 -15.62 -11.05 0.65
C ILE A 86 -16.18 -12.02 1.69
N GLU A 87 -15.99 -11.75 2.99
CA GLU A 87 -16.60 -12.55 4.05
C GLU A 87 -18.12 -12.36 4.12
N ALA A 88 -18.64 -11.16 3.86
CA ALA A 88 -20.09 -10.92 3.77
C ALA A 88 -20.70 -11.65 2.57
N LEU A 89 -20.08 -11.55 1.40
CA LEU A 89 -20.51 -12.28 0.20
C LEU A 89 -20.52 -13.80 0.42
N ARG A 90 -19.50 -14.37 1.07
CA ARG A 90 -19.46 -15.80 1.40
C ARG A 90 -20.55 -16.27 2.37
N ARG A 91 -21.17 -15.34 3.09
CA ARG A 91 -22.27 -15.60 4.04
C ARG A 91 -23.64 -15.28 3.44
N ASP A 92 -23.69 -14.89 2.16
CA ASP A 92 -24.89 -14.37 1.50
C ASP A 92 -25.53 -13.20 2.29
N ASP A 93 -24.70 -12.39 2.96
CA ASP A 93 -25.14 -11.24 3.76
C ASP A 93 -25.08 -9.96 2.92
N ASP A 94 -26.06 -9.81 2.03
CA ASP A 94 -26.19 -8.67 1.12
C ASP A 94 -26.30 -7.33 1.87
N VAL A 95 -26.88 -7.34 3.07
CA VAL A 95 -27.02 -6.14 3.90
C VAL A 95 -25.66 -5.68 4.39
N ALA A 96 -24.83 -6.59 4.90
CA ALA A 96 -23.46 -6.27 5.31
C ALA A 96 -22.61 -5.85 4.10
N ALA A 97 -22.71 -6.56 2.98
CA ALA A 97 -21.98 -6.24 1.75
C ALA A 97 -22.32 -4.82 1.24
N ALA A 98 -23.61 -4.47 1.18
CA ALA A 98 -24.07 -3.13 0.78
C ALA A 98 -23.57 -2.04 1.74
N ARG A 99 -23.61 -2.28 3.06
CA ARG A 99 -23.09 -1.34 4.06
C ARG A 99 -21.59 -1.09 3.88
N ILE A 100 -20.80 -2.15 3.67
CA ILE A 100 -19.34 -2.02 3.49
C ILE A 100 -19.02 -1.18 2.24
N ARG A 101 -19.72 -1.41 1.11
CA ARG A 101 -19.57 -0.58 -0.10
C ARG A 101 -19.93 0.88 0.16
N ALA A 102 -21.04 1.13 0.86
CA ALA A 102 -21.49 2.49 1.19
C ALA A 102 -20.51 3.25 2.09
N GLU A 103 -19.74 2.54 2.93
CA GLU A 103 -18.74 3.14 3.81
C GLU A 103 -17.36 3.30 3.15
N TYR A 104 -17.07 2.51 2.11
CA TYR A 104 -15.75 2.45 1.49
C TYR A 104 -15.33 3.74 0.78
N VAL A 105 -16.14 4.27 -0.13
CA VAL A 105 -15.77 5.50 -0.87
C VAL A 105 -15.66 6.72 0.06
N PRO A 106 -16.56 6.94 1.03
CA PRO A 106 -16.38 7.98 2.04
C PRO A 106 -15.11 7.81 2.90
N TYR A 107 -14.70 6.57 3.19
CA TYR A 107 -13.42 6.32 3.84
C TYR A 107 -12.24 6.74 2.95
N MET A 108 -12.24 6.33 1.67
CA MET A 108 -11.20 6.73 0.73
C MET A 108 -11.13 8.25 0.58
N GLU A 109 -12.26 8.95 0.55
CA GLU A 109 -12.30 10.40 0.48
C GLU A 109 -11.59 11.08 1.67
N ARG A 110 -11.77 10.55 2.90
CA ARG A 110 -11.04 11.01 4.09
C ARG A 110 -9.54 10.72 4.00
N MET A 111 -9.16 9.58 3.43
CA MET A 111 -7.74 9.25 3.20
C MET A 111 -7.11 10.22 2.22
N PHE A 112 -7.79 10.56 1.13
CA PHE A 112 -7.31 11.56 0.17
C PHE A 112 -7.16 12.94 0.83
N GLU A 113 -8.15 13.41 1.59
CA GLU A 113 -8.04 14.68 2.33
C GLU A 113 -6.84 14.68 3.29
N PHE A 114 -6.60 13.58 4.00
CA PHE A 114 -5.44 13.46 4.87
C PHE A 114 -4.13 13.58 4.09
N TYR A 115 -3.96 12.82 3.01
CA TYR A 115 -2.69 12.77 2.28
C TYR A 115 -2.41 13.99 1.40
N GLU A 116 -3.45 14.66 0.90
CA GLU A 116 -3.31 15.96 0.25
C GLU A 116 -2.73 16.98 1.25
N ASN A 117 -3.27 17.02 2.48
CA ASN A 117 -2.73 17.85 3.56
C ASN A 117 -1.31 17.42 3.94
N TYR A 118 -1.06 16.13 4.04
CA TYR A 118 0.24 15.63 4.45
C TYR A 118 1.32 15.87 3.39
N SER A 119 0.97 15.80 2.11
CA SER A 119 1.81 16.22 1.00
C SER A 119 2.20 17.69 1.12
N ARG A 120 1.24 18.58 1.40
CA ARG A 120 1.51 20.01 1.62
C ARG A 120 2.44 20.24 2.81
N GLU A 121 2.28 19.48 3.89
CA GLU A 121 3.15 19.58 5.08
C GLU A 121 4.58 19.08 4.82
N VAL A 122 4.71 17.93 4.15
CA VAL A 122 6.00 17.25 3.98
C VAL A 122 6.78 17.80 2.79
N VAL A 123 6.11 18.09 1.67
CA VAL A 123 6.71 18.48 0.40
C VAL A 123 6.52 19.98 0.11
N GLY A 124 5.59 20.66 0.79
CA GLY A 124 5.26 22.07 0.56
C GLY A 124 4.20 22.29 -0.52
N ARG A 125 3.75 21.23 -1.19
CA ARG A 125 2.69 21.22 -2.21
C ARG A 125 2.07 19.84 -2.34
N GLU A 126 0.97 19.75 -3.07
CA GLU A 126 0.47 18.46 -3.56
C GLU A 126 1.35 17.96 -4.70
N ILE A 127 1.59 16.65 -4.71
CA ILE A 127 2.32 15.92 -5.75
C ILE A 127 1.37 14.94 -6.44
N PRO A 128 1.67 14.45 -7.66
CA PRO A 128 1.01 13.25 -8.19
C PRO A 128 1.09 12.14 -7.14
N GLN A 129 -0.05 11.57 -6.76
CA GLN A 129 -0.13 10.59 -5.69
C GLN A 129 -0.18 9.17 -6.27
N VAL A 130 0.49 8.23 -5.60
CA VAL A 130 0.44 6.80 -5.90
C VAL A 130 -0.44 6.14 -4.84
N LEU A 131 -1.63 5.74 -5.27
CA LEU A 131 -2.64 5.08 -4.43
C LEU A 131 -2.43 3.57 -4.40
N MET A 132 -2.35 3.00 -3.21
CA MET A 132 -2.39 1.54 -3.03
C MET A 132 -3.83 1.05 -2.96
N LEU A 133 -4.14 0.00 -3.74
CA LEU A 133 -5.41 -0.70 -3.71
C LEU A 133 -5.21 -2.21 -3.71
N THR A 134 -6.06 -2.91 -2.96
CA THR A 134 -6.23 -4.35 -2.96
C THR A 134 -7.07 -4.76 -4.17
N ALA A 135 -6.51 -5.54 -5.09
CA ALA A 135 -7.29 -6.12 -6.16
C ALA A 135 -8.26 -7.19 -5.60
N GLY A 136 -9.57 -7.02 -5.82
CA GLY A 136 -10.59 -7.92 -5.29
C GLY A 136 -12.02 -7.49 -5.63
N ALA A 137 -13.00 -8.23 -5.12
CA ALA A 137 -14.42 -8.02 -5.42
C ALA A 137 -14.89 -6.61 -5.04
N LEU A 138 -14.52 -6.12 -3.85
CA LEU A 138 -14.91 -4.78 -3.41
C LEU A 138 -14.42 -3.71 -4.39
N SER A 139 -13.15 -3.80 -4.78
CA SER A 139 -12.53 -2.86 -5.73
C SER A 139 -13.22 -2.95 -7.09
N ALA A 140 -13.49 -4.15 -7.60
CA ALA A 140 -14.23 -4.32 -8.85
C ALA A 140 -15.64 -3.68 -8.78
N ASP A 141 -16.37 -3.90 -7.68
CA ASP A 141 -17.74 -3.42 -7.52
C ASP A 141 -17.84 -1.93 -7.14
N SER A 142 -16.73 -1.29 -6.78
CA SER A 142 -16.71 0.09 -6.28
C SER A 142 -15.77 1.01 -7.06
N PHE A 143 -15.06 0.52 -8.07
CA PHE A 143 -14.04 1.29 -8.78
C PHE A 143 -14.64 2.49 -9.52
N ASP A 144 -15.82 2.36 -10.12
CA ASP A 144 -16.48 3.47 -10.81
C ASP A 144 -16.80 4.62 -9.86
N ASP A 145 -17.33 4.31 -8.66
CA ASP A 145 -17.63 5.30 -7.63
C ASP A 145 -16.35 5.94 -7.06
N LEU A 146 -15.30 5.13 -6.86
CA LEU A 146 -13.99 5.61 -6.44
C LEU A 146 -13.39 6.55 -7.49
N ALA A 147 -13.37 6.16 -8.76
CA ALA A 147 -12.87 6.97 -9.86
C ALA A 147 -13.69 8.26 -10.05
N ALA A 148 -15.01 8.19 -9.87
CA ALA A 148 -15.86 9.38 -9.88
C ALA A 148 -15.54 10.32 -8.72
N MET A 149 -15.29 9.80 -7.52
CA MET A 149 -14.84 10.58 -6.36
C MET A 149 -13.51 11.29 -6.67
N LEU A 150 -12.51 10.55 -7.18
CA LEU A 150 -11.21 11.12 -7.55
C LEU A 150 -11.32 12.25 -8.58
N LYS A 151 -12.13 12.06 -9.62
CA LYS A 151 -12.39 13.09 -10.64
C LYS A 151 -13.07 14.32 -10.05
N ARG A 152 -14.04 14.16 -9.14
CA ARG A 152 -14.68 15.29 -8.45
C ARG A 152 -13.70 16.08 -7.58
N ARG A 153 -12.70 15.41 -7.00
CA ARG A 153 -11.60 16.05 -6.26
C ARG A 153 -10.57 16.74 -7.15
N GLY A 154 -10.66 16.56 -8.47
CA GLY A 154 -9.75 17.19 -9.45
C GLY A 154 -8.59 16.30 -9.91
N TYR A 155 -8.57 15.01 -9.51
CA TYR A 155 -7.54 14.08 -10.00
C TYR A 155 -7.75 13.71 -11.46
N THR A 156 -6.63 13.50 -12.15
CA THR A 156 -6.54 12.76 -13.40
C THR A 156 -5.64 11.55 -13.19
N PHE A 157 -5.79 10.53 -14.03
CA PHE A 157 -4.98 9.32 -13.94
C PHE A 157 -3.80 9.44 -14.89
N VAL A 158 -2.61 9.22 -14.35
CA VAL A 158 -1.34 9.23 -15.08
C VAL A 158 -0.64 7.90 -14.88
N THR A 159 0.34 7.61 -15.71
CA THR A 159 1.20 6.44 -15.51
C THR A 159 2.09 6.62 -14.26
N LEU A 160 2.60 5.51 -13.74
CA LEU A 160 3.54 5.56 -12.62
C LEU A 160 4.84 6.28 -13.00
N ASP A 161 5.31 6.14 -14.25
CA ASP A 161 6.46 6.88 -14.77
C ASP A 161 6.22 8.40 -14.73
N GLU A 162 5.04 8.87 -15.13
CA GLU A 162 4.69 10.29 -15.07
C GLU A 162 4.55 10.79 -13.63
N ALA A 163 3.93 10.00 -12.74
CA ALA A 163 3.80 10.39 -11.33
C ALA A 163 5.17 10.49 -10.64
N THR A 164 6.03 9.49 -10.84
CA THR A 164 7.35 9.39 -10.19
C THR A 164 8.43 10.28 -10.84
N ALA A 165 8.10 10.97 -11.93
CA ALA A 165 8.95 12.03 -12.48
C ALA A 165 8.96 13.32 -11.63
N ASP A 166 8.00 13.47 -10.71
CA ASP A 166 8.00 14.58 -9.76
C ASP A 166 9.23 14.50 -8.82
N GLU A 167 9.91 15.63 -8.63
CA GLU A 167 11.14 15.74 -7.83
C GLU A 167 11.00 15.19 -6.39
N ALA A 168 9.78 15.21 -5.82
CA ALA A 168 9.51 14.71 -4.50
C ALA A 168 9.84 13.21 -4.36
N TYR A 169 9.70 12.43 -5.44
CA TYR A 169 10.04 11.01 -5.44
C TYR A 169 11.54 10.72 -5.37
N SER A 170 12.39 11.75 -5.48
CA SER A 170 13.84 11.67 -5.24
C SER A 170 14.24 12.08 -3.82
N LEU A 171 13.28 12.41 -2.94
CA LEU A 171 13.58 12.74 -1.55
C LEU A 171 14.23 11.55 -0.83
N PRO A 172 15.21 11.81 0.06
CA PRO A 172 15.83 10.76 0.84
C PRO A 172 14.79 10.10 1.75
N ASP A 173 14.94 8.79 1.91
CA ASP A 173 14.12 7.97 2.79
C ASP A 173 15.02 7.19 3.75
N ASN A 174 15.23 7.75 4.94
CA ASN A 174 15.98 7.12 6.03
C ASN A 174 15.05 6.36 7.00
N TYR A 175 13.80 6.10 6.61
CA TYR A 175 12.85 5.42 7.47
C TYR A 175 13.22 3.95 7.69
N THR A 176 13.34 3.58 8.97
CA THR A 176 13.52 2.21 9.47
C THR A 176 12.59 1.98 10.67
N GLY A 177 11.30 2.25 10.49
CA GLY A 177 10.30 2.09 11.54
C GLY A 177 9.94 0.63 11.83
N GLN A 178 9.01 0.42 12.76
CA GLN A 178 8.57 -0.93 13.17
C GLN A 178 7.51 -1.55 12.24
N ARG A 179 7.00 -0.80 11.28
CA ARG A 179 6.11 -1.25 10.21
C ARG A 179 6.38 -0.45 8.93
N GLY A 180 5.82 -0.89 7.81
CA GLY A 180 5.81 -0.13 6.57
C GLY A 180 4.81 1.01 6.63
N ASP A 181 5.01 2.00 5.78
CA ASP A 181 4.15 3.18 5.70
C ASP A 181 4.28 3.85 4.32
N SER A 182 3.38 4.78 4.04
CA SER A 182 3.43 5.69 2.91
C SER A 182 4.77 6.44 2.80
N TRP A 183 5.22 6.70 1.57
CA TRP A 183 6.43 7.49 1.30
C TRP A 183 6.34 8.91 1.88
N LEU A 184 5.15 9.50 1.94
CA LEU A 184 4.96 10.78 2.63
C LEU A 184 5.33 10.72 4.12
N ALA A 185 4.89 9.68 4.85
CA ALA A 185 5.26 9.49 6.24
C ALA A 185 6.77 9.26 6.43
N ARG A 186 7.38 8.52 5.50
CA ARG A 186 8.80 8.18 5.52
C ARG A 186 9.68 9.40 5.26
N TRP A 187 9.30 10.23 4.30
CA TRP A 187 9.94 11.52 4.05
C TRP A 187 9.74 12.49 5.22
N ALA A 188 8.57 12.49 5.87
CA ALA A 188 8.33 13.29 7.06
C ALA A 188 9.32 12.95 8.17
N VAL A 189 9.47 11.65 8.48
CA VAL A 189 10.46 11.17 9.47
C VAL A 189 11.87 11.57 9.07
N THR A 190 12.23 11.42 7.80
CA THR A 190 13.56 11.79 7.31
C THR A 190 13.84 13.29 7.44
N LYS A 191 12.81 14.14 7.31
CA LYS A 191 12.88 15.59 7.50
C LYS A 191 12.80 16.02 8.98
N GLY A 192 12.66 15.09 9.91
CA GLY A 192 12.48 15.38 11.34
C GLY A 192 11.09 15.96 11.69
N LEU A 193 10.10 15.78 10.81
CA LEU A 193 8.71 16.16 11.07
C LEU A 193 8.03 15.10 11.95
N GLN A 194 6.89 15.48 12.54
CA GLN A 194 6.09 14.55 13.32
C GLN A 194 5.57 13.41 12.43
N TYR A 195 5.89 12.17 12.83
CA TYR A 195 5.29 10.98 12.25
C TYR A 195 3.78 10.93 12.57
N ARG A 196 2.96 10.68 11.55
CA ARG A 196 1.51 10.50 11.71
C ARG A 196 1.11 9.16 11.15
N ASP A 197 0.44 8.37 11.99
CA ASP A 197 -0.17 7.11 11.59
C ASP A 197 -1.41 7.39 10.73
N THR A 198 -1.51 6.64 9.63
CA THR A 198 -2.49 6.80 8.57
C THR A 198 -3.52 5.67 8.53
N GLU A 199 -3.25 4.52 9.17
CA GLU A 199 -4.03 3.30 8.97
C GLU A 199 -5.35 3.34 9.75
N GLU A 200 -5.30 3.57 11.07
CA GLU A 200 -6.45 3.32 11.94
C GLU A 200 -7.30 4.58 12.23
N VAL A 201 -6.78 5.78 11.94
CA VAL A 201 -7.36 7.05 12.42
C VAL A 201 -8.70 7.41 11.75
N ASN A 202 -8.94 6.93 10.52
CA ASN A 202 -10.09 7.36 9.71
C ASN A 202 -11.11 6.27 9.41
N LEU A 203 -10.94 5.08 9.98
CA LEU A 203 -11.86 3.95 9.79
C LEU A 203 -13.27 4.29 10.32
N PRO A 204 -14.35 3.93 9.61
CA PRO A 204 -15.69 4.00 10.18
C PRO A 204 -15.81 3.02 11.36
N ASN A 205 -16.69 3.30 12.31
CA ASN A 205 -16.86 2.50 13.54
C ASN A 205 -17.08 1.01 13.27
N SER A 206 -17.81 0.68 12.18
CA SER A 206 -18.01 -0.69 11.70
C SER A 206 -16.70 -1.41 11.40
N MET A 207 -15.76 -0.75 10.72
CA MET A 207 -14.47 -1.31 10.37
C MET A 207 -13.49 -1.30 11.54
N GLN A 208 -13.57 -0.32 12.45
CA GLN A 208 -12.81 -0.36 13.70
C GLN A 208 -13.19 -1.59 14.54
N GLN A 209 -14.50 -1.86 14.66
CA GLN A 209 -15.00 -3.04 15.36
C GLN A 209 -14.55 -4.33 14.67
N TYR A 210 -14.67 -4.39 13.35
CA TYR A 210 -14.23 -5.56 12.57
C TYR A 210 -12.73 -5.81 12.72
N LEU A 211 -11.89 -4.77 12.66
CA LEU A 211 -10.45 -4.87 12.90
C LEU A 211 -10.15 -5.39 14.32
N ALA A 212 -10.83 -4.87 15.33
CA ALA A 212 -10.65 -5.33 16.71
C ALA A 212 -10.98 -6.82 16.87
N ASP A 213 -12.01 -7.31 16.20
CA ASP A 213 -12.39 -8.72 16.25
C ASP A 213 -11.42 -9.61 15.47
N LEU A 214 -10.88 -9.14 14.34
CA LEU A 214 -9.79 -9.82 13.64
C LEU A 214 -8.53 -9.92 14.51
N GLN A 215 -8.13 -8.84 15.16
CA GLN A 215 -6.96 -8.82 16.03
C GLN A 215 -7.10 -9.80 17.21
N LYS A 216 -8.30 -9.92 17.80
CA LYS A 216 -8.59 -10.96 18.81
C LYS A 216 -8.43 -12.36 18.23
N SER A 217 -8.93 -12.60 17.01
CA SER A 217 -8.81 -13.89 16.33
C SER A 217 -7.36 -14.27 16.04
N TRP A 218 -6.54 -13.35 15.56
CA TRP A 218 -5.11 -13.58 15.30
C TRP A 218 -4.35 -13.90 16.58
N LYS A 219 -4.56 -13.13 17.64
CA LYS A 219 -3.98 -13.42 18.97
C LYS A 219 -4.34 -14.82 19.46
N ALA A 220 -5.59 -15.24 19.29
CA ALA A 220 -6.04 -16.58 19.67
C ALA A 220 -5.37 -17.70 18.85
N LYS A 221 -4.95 -17.42 17.62
CA LYS A 221 -4.27 -18.36 16.71
C LYS A 221 -2.73 -18.31 16.80
N GLY A 222 -2.16 -17.41 17.60
CA GLY A 222 -0.71 -17.18 17.64
C GLY A 222 -0.16 -16.53 16.36
N GLU A 223 -1.02 -15.96 15.51
CA GLU A 223 -0.60 -15.20 14.34
C GLU A 223 -0.34 -13.74 14.76
N GLY A 224 0.81 -13.17 14.38
CA GLY A 224 1.07 -11.73 14.53
C GLY A 224 0.15 -10.89 13.62
N LYS A 225 0.12 -9.55 13.79
CA LYS A 225 -0.48 -8.66 12.78
C LYS A 225 0.16 -9.04 11.42
N LYS A 226 -0.67 -9.52 10.48
CA LYS A 226 -0.25 -9.75 9.09
C LYS A 226 -0.34 -8.43 8.36
#